data_AF-A0A1H7I2E1-F1
#
_entry.id   AF-A0A1H7I2E1-F1
#
_cell.length_a   1.000
_cell.length_b   1.000
_cell.length_c   1.000
_cell.angle_alpha   90.00
_cell.angle_beta   90.00
_cell.angle_gamma   90.00
#
_symmetry.space_group_name_H-M   'P 1'
#
loop_
_entity.id
_entity.type
_entity.pdbx_description
1 polymer ?
#
loop_
_entity_poly.entity_id
_entity_poly.type
_entity_poly.pdbx_seq_one_letter_code
_entity_poly.pdbx_strand_id
1 'polypeptide(L)' 'MADKKKKIRVPKGMKLIFRRYRKDPKSKQLLDARKYGCKAWPLLVPAE' A
#
# COMPACT_ATOMS: atom_id res chain seq x y z
N MET A 1 -15.11 21.91 -3.92
CA MET A 1 -15.65 20.81 -3.09
C MET A 1 -14.49 20.19 -2.33
N ALA A 2 -14.44 20.38 -1.02
CA ALA A 2 -13.34 19.85 -0.21
C ALA A 2 -13.62 18.38 0.11
N ASP A 3 -13.05 17.48 -0.68
CA ASP A 3 -13.00 16.05 -0.38
C ASP A 3 -12.39 15.85 1.01
N LYS A 4 -13.25 15.58 2.00
CA LYS A 4 -12.86 15.14 3.33
C LYS A 4 -12.02 13.88 3.17
N LYS A 5 -10.70 14.04 3.15
CA LYS A 5 -9.72 12.93 3.24
C LYS A 5 -10.11 12.07 4.44
N LYS A 6 -10.75 10.91 4.19
CA LYS A 6 -10.97 9.88 5.21
C LYS A 6 -9.60 9.55 5.78
N LYS A 7 -9.33 9.97 7.01
CA LYS A 7 -8.11 9.60 7.72
C LYS A 7 -8.14 8.09 7.86
N ILE A 8 -7.32 7.40 7.08
CA ILE A 8 -7.11 5.96 7.21
C ILE A 8 -6.55 5.75 8.62
N ARG A 9 -7.36 5.18 9.52
CA ARG A 9 -6.92 4.84 10.87
C ARG A 9 -5.92 3.70 10.74
N VAL A 10 -4.64 4.03 10.85
CA VAL A 10 -3.58 3.03 10.94
C VAL A 10 -3.53 2.56 12.41
N PRO A 11 -3.57 1.24 12.68
CA PRO A 11 -3.44 0.71 14.03
C PRO A 11 -2.14 1.16 14.70
N LYS A 12 -2.14 1.33 16.03
CA LYS A 12 -0.91 1.61 16.79
C LYS A 12 0.10 0.47 16.57
N GLY A 13 1.35 0.82 16.29
CA GLY A 13 2.40 -0.14 15.93
C GLY A 13 2.37 -0.61 14.47
N MET A 14 1.52 -0.02 13.63
CA MET A 14 1.54 -0.23 12.18
C MET A 14 1.73 1.10 11.44
N LYS A 15 2.36 1.04 10.27
CA LYS A 15 2.57 2.15 9.35
C LYS A 15 2.03 1.74 7.98
N LEU A 16 1.21 2.61 7.40
CA LEU A 16 0.81 2.45 6.02
C LEU A 16 1.92 3.01 5.12
N ILE A 17 2.52 2.14 4.32
CA ILE A 17 3.51 2.51 3.30
C ILE A 17 2.93 2.26 1.91
N PHE A 18 3.43 3.00 0.93
CA PHE A 18 3.08 2.82 -0.46
C PHE A 18 4.31 2.35 -1.23
N ARG A 19 4.27 1.13 -1.77
CA ARG A 19 5.40 0.54 -2.50
C ARG A 19 5.02 0.21 -3.94
N ARG A 20 5.83 0.67 -4.90
CA ARG A 20 5.57 0.42 -6.34
C ARG A 20 5.58 -1.07 -6.68
N TYR A 21 6.55 -1.79 -6.13
CA TYR A 21 6.72 -3.21 -6.35
C TYR A 21 6.24 -4.00 -5.14
N ARG A 22 5.45 -5.04 -5.38
CA ARG A 22 5.05 -6.02 -4.37
C ARG A 22 5.37 -7.40 -4.90
N LYS A 23 5.90 -8.27 -4.04
CA LYS A 23 6.03 -9.70 -4.36
C LYS A 23 4.69 -10.37 -4.08
N ASP A 24 4.16 -11.06 -5.07
CA ASP A 24 2.97 -11.87 -4.89
C ASP A 24 3.35 -13.14 -4.09
N PRO A 25 2.69 -13.44 -2.96
CA PRO A 25 3.04 -14.59 -2.13
C PRO A 25 2.66 -15.93 -2.80
N LYS A 26 1.72 -15.94 -3.74
CA LYS A 26 1.21 -17.16 -4.38
C LYS A 26 2.08 -17.56 -5.58
N SER A 27 2.43 -16.59 -6.43
CA SER A 27 3.19 -16.82 -7.66
C SER A 27 4.68 -16.47 -7.53
N LYS A 28 5.12 -15.87 -6.42
CA LYS A 28 6.48 -15.32 -6.20
C LYS A 28 6.90 -14.27 -7.26
N GLN A 29 5.97 -13.80 -8.08
CA GLN A 29 6.23 -12.82 -9.12
C GLN A 29 6.30 -11.40 -8.54
N LEU A 30 7.09 -10.55 -9.18
CA LEU A 30 7.18 -9.14 -8.84
C LEU A 30 6.09 -8.37 -9.59
N LEU A 31 5.10 -7.87 -8.85
CA LEU A 31 4.00 -7.08 -9.38
C LEU A 31 4.35 -5.59 -9.32
N ASP A 32 4.34 -4.95 -10.49
CA ASP A 32 4.46 -3.49 -10.63
C ASP A 32 3.06 -2.85 -10.60
N ALA A 33 2.84 -1.90 -9.68
CA ALA A 33 1.54 -1.26 -9.50
C ALA A 33 1.04 -0.49 -10.74
N ARG A 34 1.94 0.04 -11.58
CA ARG A 34 1.56 0.86 -12.74
C ARG A 34 0.91 0.02 -13.83
N LYS A 35 1.28 -1.26 -13.93
CA LYS A 35 0.59 -2.22 -14.83
C LYS A 35 -0.90 -2.35 -14.51
N TYR A 36 -1.30 -2.01 -13.29
CA TYR A 36 -2.68 -2.07 -12.82
C TYR A 36 -3.33 -0.68 -12.69
N GLY A 37 -2.74 0.36 -13.28
CA GLY A 37 -3.25 1.74 -13.20
C GLY A 37 -3.01 2.44 -11.85
N CYS A 38 -2.30 1.79 -10.93
CA CYS A 38 -2.01 2.34 -9.60
C CYS A 38 -0.59 2.94 -9.54
N LYS A 39 -0.40 4.02 -8.78
CA LYS A 39 0.96 4.58 -8.57
C LYS A 39 1.81 3.68 -7.66
N ALA A 40 1.19 3.05 -6.67
CA ALA A 40 1.84 2.18 -5.71
C ALA A 40 0.83 1.26 -5.00
N TRP A 41 1.31 0.14 -4.48
CA TRP A 41 0.54 -0.76 -3.62
C TRP A 41 0.50 -0.21 -2.19
N PRO A 42 -0.68 -0.15 -1.54
CA PRO A 42 -0.77 0.12 -0.11
C PRO A 42 -0.37 -1.15 0.68
N LEU A 43 0.58 -1.00 1.61
CA LEU A 43 0.98 -2.07 2.54
C LEU A 43 0.97 -1.53 3.97
N LEU A 44 0.41 -2.31 4.89
CA LEU A 44 0.58 -2.10 6.32
C LEU A 44 1.82 -2.87 6.77
N VAL A 45 2.80 -2.17 7.31
CA VAL A 45 4.00 -2.74 7.91
C VAL A 45 4.02 -2.43 9.40
N PRO A 46 4.62 -3.26 10.26
CA PRO A 46 4.87 -2.87 11.64
C PRO A 46 5.70 -1.57 11.67
N ALA A 47 5.30 -0.63 12.51
CA ALA A 47 6.05 0.57 12.80
C ALA A 47 6.98 0.26 13.97
N GLU A 48 8.25 0.00 13.66
CA GLU A 48 9.34 -0.01 14.65
C GLU A 48 9.50 1.38 15.30
#